data_AF-L5N2E4-F1
#
_entry.id   AF-L5N2E4-F1
#
_cell.length_a   1.000
_cell.length_b   1.000
_cell.length_c   1.000
_cell.angle_alpha   90.00
_cell.angle_beta   90.00
_cell.angle_gamma   90.00
#
_symmetry.space_group_name_H-M   'P 1'
#
loop_
_entity.id
_entity.type
_entity.pdbx_description
1 polymer ?
#
loop_
_entity_poly.entity_id
_entity_poly.type
_entity_poly.pdbx_seq_one_letter_code
_entity_poly.pdbx_strand_id
1 'polypeptide(L)'
;RLGNPVDRVVSDFTAGAVEEMILEKGDEHDVLFVEGQGSIVHPAYSAVTCGILHGSMADKLVLCHEATREAIHGYEEFALPDLSEYVSLYENLAAPVHEADVVAGMLNTSHVDDDVEAAEAVDAFADELGVPAVDPVRFGSADLIDEVF
;
A
#
# COMPACT_ATOMS: atom_id res chain seq x y z
N ARG A 1 -16.84 13.84 6.76
CA ARG A 1 -17.49 12.77 5.94
C ARG A 1 -16.85 11.41 6.27
N LEU A 2 -17.38 10.27 5.80
CA LEU A 2 -16.81 8.92 6.02
C LEU A 2 -15.74 8.52 4.97
N GLY A 3 -15.28 9.44 4.12
CA GLY A 3 -14.40 9.19 2.97
C GLY A 3 -15.06 9.48 1.61
N ASN A 4 -14.31 9.25 0.52
CA ASN A 4 -14.76 9.45 -0.86
C ASN A 4 -14.52 8.17 -1.68
N PRO A 5 -15.51 7.64 -2.43
CA PRO A 5 -15.28 6.56 -3.40
C PRO A 5 -14.44 7.07 -4.59
N VAL A 6 -13.12 7.02 -4.43
CA VAL A 6 -12.14 7.58 -5.36
C VAL A 6 -12.26 6.99 -6.77
N ASP A 7 -12.67 5.73 -6.89
CA ASP A 7 -12.91 5.03 -8.15
C ASP A 7 -14.08 5.60 -8.98
N ARG A 8 -14.98 6.38 -8.37
CA ARG A 8 -16.08 7.08 -9.03
C ARG A 8 -15.79 8.54 -9.35
N VAL A 9 -14.63 9.04 -8.94
CA VAL A 9 -14.20 10.39 -9.28
C VAL A 9 -13.77 10.40 -10.74
N VAL A 10 -14.18 11.44 -11.48
CA VAL A 10 -13.71 11.62 -12.85
C VAL A 10 -12.19 11.82 -12.82
N SER A 11 -11.47 11.04 -13.63
CA SER A 11 -10.00 10.93 -13.70
C SER A 11 -9.22 12.21 -13.32
N ASP A 12 -9.53 13.34 -13.97
CA ASP A 12 -8.80 14.60 -13.77
C ASP A 12 -8.91 15.16 -12.35
N PHE A 13 -9.88 14.71 -11.55
CA PHE A 13 -10.12 15.18 -10.18
C PHE A 13 -9.72 14.16 -9.11
N THR A 14 -9.24 12.96 -9.50
CA THR A 14 -8.96 11.88 -8.54
C THR A 14 -7.94 12.31 -7.48
N ALA A 15 -6.83 12.92 -7.88
CA ALA A 15 -5.82 13.42 -6.94
C ALA A 15 -6.35 14.57 -6.07
N GLY A 16 -7.05 15.54 -6.68
CA GLY A 16 -7.64 16.68 -5.95
C GLY A 16 -8.71 16.25 -4.93
N ALA A 17 -9.45 15.17 -5.22
CA ALA A 17 -10.42 14.60 -4.29
C ALA A 17 -9.76 13.96 -3.06
N VAL A 18 -8.55 13.41 -3.20
CA VAL A 18 -7.75 12.88 -2.07
C VAL A 18 -7.12 14.02 -1.29
N GLU A 19 -6.54 15.01 -1.98
CA GLU A 19 -5.99 16.23 -1.37
C GLU A 19 -7.04 16.95 -0.50
N GLU A 20 -8.27 17.13 -1.01
CA GLU A 20 -9.36 17.76 -0.27
C GLU A 20 -9.65 17.06 1.07
N MET A 21 -9.68 15.72 1.08
CA MET A 21 -9.92 14.95 2.30
C MET A 21 -8.79 15.09 3.32
N ILE A 22 -7.55 15.15 2.85
CA ILE A 22 -6.37 15.31 3.72
C ILE A 22 -6.36 16.72 4.31
N LEU A 23 -6.59 17.76 3.50
CA LEU A 23 -6.64 19.13 4.00
C LEU A 23 -7.82 19.37 4.96
N GLU A 24 -8.94 18.65 4.81
CA GLU A 24 -10.07 18.71 5.76
C GLU A 24 -9.70 18.15 7.15
N LYS A 25 -8.72 17.25 7.24
CA LYS A 25 -8.42 16.46 8.45
C LYS A 25 -7.01 16.66 9.01
N GLY A 26 -6.09 17.19 8.21
CA GLY A 26 -4.65 17.24 8.52
C GLY A 26 -4.33 18.02 9.79
N ASP A 27 -5.05 19.11 10.07
CA ASP A 27 -4.84 19.91 11.28
C ASP A 27 -5.47 19.28 12.55
N GLU A 28 -6.28 18.22 12.40
CA GLU A 28 -7.01 17.58 13.50
C GLU A 28 -6.27 16.35 14.07
N HIS A 29 -5.25 15.83 13.37
CA HIS A 29 -4.60 14.56 13.69
C HIS A 29 -3.08 14.63 13.50
N ASP A 30 -2.33 13.92 14.35
CA ASP A 30 -0.86 13.81 14.20
C ASP A 30 -0.48 12.90 13.02
N VAL A 31 -1.32 11.90 12.70
CA VAL A 31 -1.10 10.92 11.63
C VAL A 31 -2.42 10.66 10.90
N LEU A 32 -2.35 10.58 9.57
CA LEU A 32 -3.46 10.17 8.71
C LEU A 32 -3.09 8.91 7.93
N PHE A 33 -3.88 7.84 8.10
CA PHE A 33 -3.78 6.64 7.27
C PHE A 33 -4.72 6.76 6.07
N VAL A 34 -4.15 6.78 4.87
CA VAL A 34 -4.90 6.82 3.61
C VAL A 34 -5.09 5.40 3.09
N GLU A 35 -6.34 4.98 2.94
CA GLU A 35 -6.66 3.66 2.36
C GLU A 35 -6.23 3.62 0.88
N GLY A 36 -5.32 2.72 0.54
CA GLY A 36 -4.93 2.46 -0.85
C GLY A 36 -6.03 1.73 -1.63
N GLN A 37 -6.04 1.86 -2.95
CA GLN A 37 -6.98 1.15 -3.84
C GLN A 37 -6.25 0.65 -5.08
N GLY A 38 -6.40 -0.64 -5.39
CA GLY A 38 -5.75 -1.26 -6.53
C GLY A 38 -4.23 -1.41 -6.36
N SER A 39 -3.51 -1.33 -7.48
CA SER A 39 -2.05 -1.42 -7.53
C SER A 39 -1.53 -0.58 -8.69
N ILE A 40 -0.31 -0.07 -8.62
CA ILE A 40 0.27 0.73 -9.72
C ILE A 40 0.54 -0.10 -10.98
N VAL A 41 0.72 -1.42 -10.83
CA VAL A 41 0.88 -2.34 -11.96
C VAL A 41 -0.44 -2.94 -12.44
N HIS A 42 -1.56 -2.64 -11.77
CA HIS A 42 -2.85 -3.20 -12.16
C HIS A 42 -3.33 -2.65 -13.51
N PRO A 43 -3.56 -3.49 -14.54
CA PRO A 43 -3.84 -3.02 -15.91
C PRO A 43 -5.12 -2.19 -16.01
N ALA A 44 -6.12 -2.46 -15.16
CA ALA A 44 -7.39 -1.73 -15.15
C ALA A 44 -7.52 -0.61 -14.10
N TYR A 45 -6.71 -0.62 -13.04
CA TYR A 45 -6.97 0.19 -11.84
C TYR A 45 -5.78 1.07 -11.41
N SER A 46 -4.65 1.00 -12.12
CA SER A 46 -3.44 1.78 -11.81
C SER A 46 -3.67 3.29 -11.77
N ALA A 47 -4.60 3.81 -12.56
CA ALA A 47 -4.97 5.23 -12.56
C ALA A 47 -5.52 5.70 -11.20
N VAL A 48 -6.30 4.85 -10.51
CA VAL A 48 -6.82 5.17 -9.17
C VAL A 48 -5.68 5.20 -8.15
N THR A 49 -4.82 4.18 -8.16
CA THR A 49 -3.63 4.11 -7.29
C THR A 49 -2.73 5.33 -7.47
N CYS A 50 -2.46 5.72 -8.72
CA CYS A 50 -1.65 6.89 -9.05
C CYS A 50 -2.29 8.19 -8.53
N GLY A 51 -3.61 8.34 -8.71
CA GLY A 51 -4.36 9.48 -8.18
C GLY A 51 -4.30 9.57 -6.66
N ILE A 52 -4.39 8.44 -5.95
CA ILE A 52 -4.24 8.40 -4.49
C ILE A 52 -2.81 8.79 -4.10
N LEU A 53 -1.79 8.18 -4.70
CA LEU A 53 -0.39 8.44 -4.38
C LEU A 53 -0.01 9.92 -4.54
N HIS A 54 -0.41 10.54 -5.66
CA HIS A 54 -0.11 11.95 -5.92
C HIS A 54 -0.99 12.92 -5.15
N GLY A 55 -2.27 12.57 -4.94
CA GLY A 55 -3.18 13.39 -4.14
C GLY A 55 -2.86 13.34 -2.66
N SER A 56 -2.30 12.23 -2.17
CA SER A 56 -1.98 12.07 -0.76
C SER A 56 -0.66 12.70 -0.36
N MET A 57 0.30 12.78 -1.27
CA MET A 57 1.67 13.25 -0.99
C MET A 57 2.20 12.64 0.31
N ALA A 58 2.04 11.31 0.45
CA ALA A 58 2.29 10.64 1.72
C ALA A 58 3.76 10.75 2.13
N ASP A 59 4.02 10.90 3.43
CA ASP A 59 5.39 10.90 3.96
C ASP A 59 6.01 9.50 3.98
N LYS A 60 5.17 8.47 4.05
CA LYS A 60 5.55 7.07 4.26
C LYS A 60 4.58 6.17 3.49
N LEU A 61 5.09 5.09 2.90
CA LEU A 61 4.29 4.06 2.23
C LEU A 61 4.36 2.74 3.02
N VAL A 62 3.24 2.01 3.01
CA VAL A 62 3.16 0.64 3.54
C VAL A 62 2.77 -0.28 2.40
N LEU A 63 3.64 -1.25 2.09
CA LEU A 63 3.39 -2.17 0.98
C LEU A 63 2.53 -3.34 1.45
N CYS A 64 1.31 -3.43 0.92
CA CYS A 64 0.42 -4.56 1.14
C CYS A 64 0.65 -5.64 0.06
N HIS A 65 0.80 -6.90 0.48
CA HIS A 65 0.96 -8.04 -0.43
C HIS A 65 0.19 -9.27 0.08
N GLU A 66 -0.01 -10.27 -0.78
CA GLU A 66 -0.60 -11.55 -0.40
C GLU A 66 0.44 -12.65 -0.57
N ALA A 67 0.63 -13.45 0.47
CA ALA A 67 1.57 -14.55 0.44
C ALA A 67 1.27 -15.47 -0.75
N THR A 68 2.32 -15.89 -1.47
CA THR A 68 2.26 -16.79 -2.63
C THR A 68 1.62 -16.23 -3.91
N ARG A 69 1.20 -14.95 -3.93
CA ARG A 69 0.60 -14.37 -5.14
C ARG A 69 1.67 -14.01 -6.18
N GLU A 70 1.60 -14.63 -7.34
CA GLU A 70 2.56 -14.42 -8.44
C GLU A 70 2.00 -13.59 -9.61
N ALA A 71 0.68 -13.37 -9.65
CA ALA A 71 0.01 -12.67 -10.75
C ALA A 71 -1.14 -11.79 -10.25
N ILE A 72 -1.55 -10.85 -11.10
CA ILE A 72 -2.64 -9.92 -10.79
C ILE A 72 -3.97 -10.70 -10.78
N HIS A 73 -4.67 -10.64 -9.66
CA HIS A 73 -5.96 -11.33 -9.51
C HIS A 73 -6.97 -10.88 -10.57
N GLY A 74 -7.55 -11.84 -11.31
CA GLY A 74 -8.47 -11.57 -12.42
C GLY A 74 -7.80 -11.14 -13.72
N TYR A 75 -6.46 -11.11 -13.74
CA TYR A 75 -5.59 -10.73 -14.85
C TYR A 75 -4.34 -11.63 -14.85
N GLU A 76 -4.54 -12.95 -14.84
CA GLU A 76 -3.49 -13.95 -14.60
C GLU A 76 -2.40 -13.98 -15.69
N GLU A 77 -2.64 -13.34 -16.84
CA GLU A 77 -1.63 -13.14 -17.89
C GLU A 77 -0.57 -12.08 -17.53
N PHE A 78 -0.78 -11.33 -16.44
CA PHE A 78 0.14 -10.30 -15.93
C PHE A 78 0.77 -10.77 -14.62
N ALA A 79 2.04 -11.19 -14.69
CA ALA A 79 2.84 -11.51 -13.53
C ALA A 79 3.08 -10.26 -12.66
N LEU A 80 3.15 -10.46 -11.35
CA LEU A 80 3.63 -9.41 -10.45
C LEU A 80 5.16 -9.25 -10.62
N PRO A 81 5.68 -8.01 -10.57
CA PRO A 81 7.12 -7.80 -10.52
C PRO A 81 7.71 -8.39 -9.25
N ASP A 82 9.03 -8.62 -9.27
CA ASP A 82 9.78 -8.91 -8.05
C ASP A 82 9.63 -7.75 -7.05
N LEU A 83 9.73 -8.04 -5.75
CA LEU A 83 9.35 -7.10 -4.70
C LEU A 83 10.15 -5.79 -4.77
N SER A 84 11.45 -5.88 -5.03
CA SER A 84 12.34 -4.72 -5.18
C SER A 84 11.97 -3.80 -6.37
N GLU A 85 11.56 -4.39 -7.49
CA GLU A 85 11.05 -3.63 -8.64
C GLU A 85 9.70 -3.00 -8.29
N TYR A 86 8.86 -3.74 -7.58
CA TYR A 86 7.54 -3.27 -7.20
C TYR A 86 7.60 -2.06 -6.26
N VAL A 87 8.48 -2.08 -5.25
CA VAL A 87 8.80 -0.92 -4.40
C VAL A 87 9.29 0.25 -5.26
N SER A 88 10.28 -0.01 -6.12
CA SER A 88 10.86 1.02 -6.99
C SER A 88 9.81 1.71 -7.86
N LEU A 89 8.78 1.00 -8.33
CA LEU A 89 7.70 1.60 -9.11
C LEU A 89 6.88 2.62 -8.32
N TYR A 90 6.61 2.35 -7.03
CA TYR A 90 5.89 3.28 -6.17
C TYR A 90 6.74 4.51 -5.82
N GLU A 91 7.96 4.30 -5.33
CA GLU A 91 8.84 5.38 -4.88
C GLU A 91 9.22 6.31 -6.04
N ASN A 92 9.59 5.75 -7.20
CA ASN A 92 9.92 6.55 -8.38
C ASN A 92 8.71 7.34 -8.92
N LEU A 93 7.49 6.81 -8.76
CA LEU A 93 6.28 7.52 -9.18
C LEU A 93 5.89 8.62 -8.19
N ALA A 94 6.15 8.43 -6.90
CA ALA A 94 5.91 9.42 -5.85
C ALA A 94 6.90 10.60 -5.94
N ALA A 95 8.19 10.30 -6.12
CA ALA A 95 9.30 11.25 -6.01
C ALA A 95 9.14 12.59 -6.78
N PRO A 96 8.56 12.64 -8.00
CA PRO A 96 8.35 13.92 -8.70
C PRO A 96 7.32 14.85 -8.04
N VAL A 97 6.45 14.33 -7.17
CA VAL A 97 5.40 15.09 -6.46
C VAL A 97 5.77 15.26 -4.99
N HIS A 98 6.06 14.17 -4.29
CA HIS A 98 6.55 14.15 -2.92
C HIS A 98 7.35 12.86 -2.70
N GLU A 99 8.58 12.98 -2.20
CA GLU A 99 9.42 11.82 -1.90
C GLU A 99 8.78 11.00 -0.77
N ALA A 100 8.68 9.69 -0.99
CA ALA A 100 8.05 8.77 -0.06
C ALA A 100 8.70 7.39 -0.22
N ASP A 101 9.10 6.79 0.90
CA ASP A 101 9.73 5.48 0.95
C ASP A 101 8.75 4.43 1.47
N VAL A 102 8.90 3.18 1.02
CA VAL A 102 8.25 2.03 1.66
C VAL A 102 8.94 1.73 2.99
N VAL A 103 8.25 1.98 4.10
CA VAL A 103 8.81 1.86 5.46
C VAL A 103 8.32 0.64 6.22
N ALA A 104 7.29 -0.04 5.72
CA ALA A 104 6.76 -1.25 6.33
C ALA A 104 6.02 -2.13 5.31
N GLY A 105 5.91 -3.41 5.63
CA GLY A 105 5.14 -4.40 4.89
C GLY A 105 3.91 -4.90 5.64
N MET A 106 2.83 -5.16 4.92
CA MET A 106 1.65 -5.87 5.42
C MET A 106 1.36 -7.08 4.54
N LEU A 107 1.62 -8.27 5.05
CA LEU A 107 1.46 -9.53 4.30
C LEU A 107 0.16 -10.21 4.71
N ASN A 108 -0.73 -10.44 3.75
CA ASN A 108 -1.90 -11.28 3.94
C ASN A 108 -1.51 -12.76 3.82
N THR A 109 -1.59 -13.50 4.92
CA THR A 109 -1.28 -14.93 5.00
C THR A 109 -2.54 -15.80 5.13
N SER A 110 -3.73 -15.28 4.82
CA SER A 110 -5.01 -16.00 4.98
C SER A 110 -5.13 -17.31 4.19
N HIS A 111 -4.29 -17.54 3.18
CA HIS A 111 -4.20 -18.79 2.43
C HIS A 111 -3.11 -19.75 2.93
N VAL A 112 -2.38 -19.36 3.97
CA VAL A 112 -1.42 -20.21 4.69
C VAL A 112 -2.12 -20.76 5.92
N ASP A 113 -2.26 -22.07 6.01
CA ASP A 113 -3.07 -22.73 7.04
C ASP A 113 -2.39 -22.76 8.42
N ASP A 114 -1.07 -22.90 8.46
CA ASP A 114 -0.29 -23.03 9.69
C ASP A 114 0.29 -21.69 10.15
N ASP A 115 0.17 -21.39 11.45
CA ASP A 115 0.62 -20.12 12.03
C ASP A 115 2.15 -19.99 12.03
N VAL A 116 2.90 -21.09 12.11
CA VAL A 116 4.37 -21.08 12.03
C VAL A 116 4.80 -20.78 10.60
N GLU A 117 4.22 -21.48 9.61
CA GLU A 117 4.48 -21.20 8.19
C GLU A 117 4.09 -19.76 7.81
N ALA A 118 3.01 -19.22 8.38
CA ALA A 118 2.60 -17.85 8.17
C ALA A 118 3.59 -16.84 8.75
N ALA A 119 4.10 -17.09 9.97
CA ALA A 119 5.14 -16.26 10.56
C ALA A 119 6.44 -16.31 9.75
N GLU A 120 6.85 -17.49 9.29
CA GLU A 120 8.04 -17.65 8.42
C GLU A 120 7.87 -16.90 7.08
N ALA A 121 6.66 -16.89 6.51
CA ALA A 121 6.37 -16.14 5.29
C ALA A 121 6.44 -14.62 5.51
N VAL A 122 5.99 -14.12 6.67
CA VAL A 122 6.13 -12.71 7.05
C VAL A 122 7.59 -12.34 7.23
N ASP A 123 8.38 -13.17 7.91
CA ASP A 123 9.82 -12.93 8.12
C ASP A 123 10.57 -12.90 6.78
N ALA A 124 10.30 -13.86 5.89
CA ALA A 124 10.89 -13.88 4.55
C ALA A 124 10.51 -12.65 3.72
N PHE A 125 9.26 -12.20 3.81
CA PHE A 125 8.80 -10.99 3.15
C PHE A 125 9.46 -9.72 3.72
N ALA A 126 9.63 -9.62 5.04
CA ALA A 126 10.34 -8.52 5.68
C ALA A 126 11.82 -8.48 5.24
N ASP A 127 12.48 -9.64 5.22
CA ASP A 127 13.86 -9.78 4.78
C ASP A 127 14.05 -9.36 3.31
N GLU A 128 13.13 -9.76 2.42
CA GLU A 128 13.18 -9.38 1.01
C GLU A 128 12.89 -7.89 0.80
N LEU A 129 11.92 -7.33 1.55
CA LEU A 129 11.54 -5.93 1.47
C LEU A 129 12.59 -5.01 2.10
N GLY A 130 13.37 -5.51 3.06
CA GLY A 130 14.38 -4.77 3.80
C GLY A 130 13.82 -3.82 4.86
N VAL A 131 12.53 -3.93 5.19
CA VAL A 131 11.84 -3.16 6.24
C VAL A 131 10.91 -4.07 7.04
N PRO A 132 10.53 -3.68 8.28
CA PRO A 132 9.67 -4.50 9.12
C PRO A 132 8.32 -4.82 8.45
N ALA A 133 7.82 -6.05 8.63
CA ALA A 133 6.52 -6.47 8.10
C ALA A 133 5.73 -7.30 9.10
N VAL A 134 4.41 -7.36 8.92
CA VAL A 134 3.51 -8.18 9.74
C VAL A 134 2.30 -8.65 8.94
N ASP A 135 1.65 -9.74 9.35
CA ASP A 135 0.25 -9.98 9.02
C ASP A 135 -0.64 -9.29 10.06
N PRO A 136 -1.26 -8.14 9.74
CA PRO A 136 -2.02 -7.35 10.72
C PRO A 136 -3.30 -8.05 11.17
N VAL A 137 -3.83 -9.00 10.39
CA VAL A 137 -5.07 -9.72 10.70
C VAL A 137 -4.76 -10.90 11.63
N ARG A 138 -3.68 -11.63 11.36
CA ARG A 138 -3.31 -12.84 12.11
C ARG A 138 -2.54 -12.51 13.39
N PHE A 139 -1.60 -11.55 13.34
CA PHE A 139 -0.68 -11.27 14.44
C PHE A 139 -0.88 -9.90 15.09
N GLY A 140 -1.73 -9.05 14.51
CA GLY A 140 -1.90 -7.65 14.93
C GLY A 140 -0.76 -6.75 14.43
N SER A 141 -0.96 -5.44 14.51
CA SER A 141 -0.02 -4.46 13.94
C SER A 141 0.39 -3.35 14.89
N ALA A 142 -0.01 -3.42 16.17
CA ALA A 142 0.21 -2.34 17.13
C ALA A 142 1.70 -2.02 17.29
N ASP A 143 2.52 -3.05 17.52
CA ASP A 143 3.97 -2.87 17.74
C ASP A 143 4.66 -2.27 16.50
N LEU A 144 4.27 -2.71 15.30
CA LEU A 144 4.80 -2.18 14.03
C LEU A 144 4.39 -0.71 13.80
N ILE A 145 3.15 -0.36 14.13
CA ILE A 145 2.67 1.02 13.99
C ILE A 145 3.45 1.93 14.93
N ASP A 146 3.60 1.56 16.20
CA ASP A 146 4.32 2.34 17.21
C ASP A 146 5.82 2.51 16.88
N GLU A 147 6.41 1.58 16.14
CA GLU A 147 7.81 1.67 15.67
C GLU A 147 7.96 2.65 14.48
N VAL A 148 6.98 2.70 13.59
CA VAL A 148 7.10 3.35 12.27
C VAL A 148 6.50 4.75 12.22
N PHE A 149 5.46 5.04 13.01
CA PHE A 149 4.66 6.27 12.98
C PHE A 149 4.65 6.98 14.34
#